data_AF-A0A2N5KA87-F1
#
_entry.id   AF-A0A2N5KA87-F1
#
_cell.length_a   1.000
_cell.length_b   1.000
_cell.length_c   1.000
_cell.angle_alpha   90.00
_cell.angle_beta   90.00
_cell.angle_gamma   90.00
#
_symmetry.space_group_name_H-M   'P 1'
#
loop_
_entity.id
_entity.type
_entity.pdbx_description
1 polymer ?
#
loop_
_entity_poly.entity_id
_entity_poly.type
_entity_poly.pdbx_seq_one_letter_code
_entity_poly.pdbx_strand_id
1 'polypeptide(L)'
;MTLPNAANQRLVIVSNRLPVVLSKGADGSWQSKPGSGGLVTALAPVLRSRGGLWIGWPGTVKEDEVELEPLLASATEDAGYTLVPVELTAEEQDKFYLGFSNEIIWPLFHDLQSFCRFEPSFWECYEDVNEAFAQVI
;
A
#
# COMPACT_ATOMS: atom_id res chain seq x y z
N MET A 1 -10.35 20.56 -29.88
CA MET A 1 -9.96 19.16 -30.14
C MET A 1 -10.27 18.37 -28.87
N THR A 2 -11.45 17.74 -28.84
CA THR A 2 -12.02 17.08 -27.65
C THR A 2 -11.57 15.62 -27.61
N LEU A 3 -10.96 15.19 -26.51
CA LEU A 3 -10.63 13.79 -26.27
C LEU A 3 -11.91 12.95 -26.12
N PRO A 4 -11.92 11.69 -26.60
CA PRO A 4 -13.10 10.85 -26.55
C PRO A 4 -13.48 10.47 -25.11
N ASN A 5 -14.79 10.48 -24.88
CA ASN A 5 -15.48 10.05 -23.67
C ASN A 5 -15.20 8.56 -23.37
N ALA A 6 -14.35 8.27 -22.39
CA ALA A 6 -14.24 6.95 -21.76
C ALA A 6 -14.91 7.00 -20.38
N ALA A 7 -16.22 7.22 -20.35
CA ALA A 7 -16.99 6.99 -19.15
C ALA A 7 -17.00 5.48 -18.83
N ASN A 8 -16.42 5.16 -17.66
CA ASN A 8 -16.93 4.18 -16.72
C ASN A 8 -16.32 2.76 -16.68
N GLN A 9 -15.00 2.65 -16.50
CA GLN A 9 -14.46 1.59 -15.64
C GLN A 9 -13.43 2.19 -14.66
N ARG A 10 -13.92 2.67 -13.51
CA ARG A 10 -13.06 3.06 -12.39
C ARG A 10 -12.60 1.79 -11.67
N LEU A 11 -11.53 1.17 -12.15
CA LEU A 11 -10.88 0.10 -11.40
C LEU A 11 -10.08 0.72 -10.26
N VAL A 12 -10.51 0.44 -9.04
CA VAL A 12 -9.80 0.79 -7.80
C VAL A 12 -9.28 -0.49 -7.19
N ILE A 13 -7.97 -0.57 -7.00
CA ILE A 13 -7.33 -1.66 -6.26
C ILE A 13 -6.84 -1.10 -4.95
N VAL A 14 -7.25 -1.72 -3.85
CA VAL A 14 -6.78 -1.37 -2.51
C VAL A 14 -6.08 -2.58 -1.93
N SER A 15 -4.85 -2.40 -1.48
CA SER A 15 -4.10 -3.43 -0.78
C SER A 15 -3.19 -2.80 0.24
N ASN A 16 -2.80 -3.59 1.25
CA ASN A 16 -1.90 -3.12 2.30
C ASN A 16 -0.69 -2.36 1.75
N ARG A 17 0.02 -2.90 0.75
CA ARG A 17 1.16 -2.23 0.11
C ARG A 17 0.84 -1.74 -1.29
N LEU A 18 1.47 -0.64 -1.70
CA LEU A 18 1.60 -0.27 -3.11
C LEU A 18 2.44 -1.32 -3.88
N PRO A 19 2.31 -1.37 -5.21
CA PRO A 19 3.18 -2.17 -6.07
C PRO A 19 4.58 -1.57 -6.24
N VAL A 20 4.92 -0.55 -5.44
CA VAL A 20 6.24 0.06 -5.35
C VAL A 20 6.65 0.16 -3.88
N VAL A 21 7.95 0.07 -3.63
CA VAL A 21 8.55 0.24 -2.32
C VAL A 21 9.53 1.39 -2.40
N LEU A 22 9.41 2.34 -1.47
CA LEU A 22 10.39 3.41 -1.34
C LEU A 22 11.58 2.92 -0.52
N SER A 23 12.79 3.21 -0.98
CA SER A 23 14.01 2.83 -0.29
C SER A 23 15.04 3.96 -0.34
N LYS A 24 15.81 4.10 0.74
CA LYS A 24 16.90 5.08 0.82
C LYS A 24 18.17 4.50 0.16
N GLY A 25 18.71 5.23 -0.81
CA GLY A 25 19.96 4.94 -1.49
C GLY A 25 21.18 5.19 -0.60
N ALA A 26 22.35 4.73 -1.07
CA ALA A 26 23.62 4.90 -0.34
C ALA A 26 24.06 6.37 -0.23
N ASP A 27 23.58 7.23 -1.12
CA ASP A 27 23.78 8.68 -1.13
C ASP A 27 22.77 9.43 -0.25
N GLY A 28 21.86 8.71 0.41
CA GLY A 28 20.80 9.28 1.23
C GLY A 28 19.55 9.72 0.46
N SER A 29 19.53 9.61 -0.87
CA SER A 29 18.36 9.92 -1.71
C SER A 29 17.28 8.84 -1.61
N TRP A 30 16.01 9.22 -1.69
CA TRP A 30 14.92 8.25 -1.77
C TRP A 30 14.67 7.85 -3.22
N GLN A 31 14.38 6.57 -3.43
CA GLN A 31 14.08 5.99 -4.75
C GLN A 31 12.92 5.01 -4.65
N SER A 32 12.07 4.99 -5.67
CA SER A 32 11.02 3.97 -5.81
C SER A 32 11.59 2.74 -6.53
N LYS A 33 11.21 1.56 -6.04
CA LYS A 33 11.54 0.28 -6.67
C LYS A 33 10.26 -0.54 -6.84
N PRO A 34 10.16 -1.38 -7.90
CA PRO A 34 9.03 -2.29 -8.02
C PRO A 34 8.90 -3.19 -6.79
N GLY A 35 7.71 -3.26 -6.23
CA GLY A 35 7.34 -4.22 -5.21
C GLY A 35 7.29 -5.63 -5.78
N SER A 36 7.55 -6.62 -4.94
CA SER A 36 7.47 -8.04 -5.29
C SER A 36 6.30 -8.71 -4.57
N GLY A 37 5.70 -9.72 -5.21
CA GLY A 37 4.64 -10.53 -4.61
C GLY A 37 3.56 -10.95 -5.61
N GLY A 38 2.86 -12.05 -5.31
CA GLY A 38 1.85 -12.62 -6.20
C GLY A 38 0.71 -11.66 -6.53
N LEU A 39 0.33 -10.79 -5.59
CA LEU A 39 -0.69 -9.76 -5.80
C LEU A 39 -0.29 -8.75 -6.88
N VAL A 40 0.95 -8.23 -6.81
CA VAL A 40 1.49 -7.28 -7.80
C VAL A 40 1.56 -7.92 -9.16
N THR A 41 2.09 -9.15 -9.24
CA THR A 41 2.19 -9.91 -10.50
C THR A 41 0.81 -10.15 -11.13
N ALA A 42 -0.21 -10.44 -10.33
CA ALA A 42 -1.56 -10.73 -10.83
C ALA A 42 -2.32 -9.48 -11.27
N LEU A 43 -2.23 -8.38 -10.52
CA LEU A 43 -3.13 -7.22 -10.69
C LEU A 43 -2.53 -6.07 -11.50
N ALA A 44 -1.21 -5.87 -11.49
CA ALA A 44 -0.57 -4.78 -12.22
C ALA A 44 -0.85 -4.81 -13.75
N PRO A 45 -0.87 -5.98 -14.43
CA PRO A 45 -1.24 -6.03 -15.85
C PRO A 45 -2.67 -5.56 -16.13
N VAL A 46 -3.60 -5.79 -15.19
CA VAL A 46 -5.01 -5.40 -15.34
C VAL A 46 -5.14 -3.87 -15.29
N LEU A 47 -4.51 -3.23 -14.30
CA LEU A 47 -4.49 -1.77 -14.19
C LEU A 47 -3.76 -1.11 -15.37
N ARG A 48 -2.62 -1.65 -15.81
CA ARG A 48 -1.93 -1.15 -17.02
C ARG A 48 -2.82 -1.18 -18.26
N SER A 49 -3.64 -2.22 -18.41
CA SER A 49 -4.51 -2.36 -19.59
C SER A 49 -5.76 -1.50 -19.52
N ARG A 50 -6.33 -1.27 -18.33
CA ARG A 50 -7.63 -0.61 -18.17
C ARG A 50 -7.54 0.83 -17.68
N GLY A 51 -6.39 1.24 -17.16
CA GLY A 51 -6.28 2.40 -16.29
C GLY A 51 -6.95 2.16 -14.94
N GLY A 52 -6.79 3.12 -14.03
CA GLY A 52 -7.33 3.05 -12.68
C GLY A 52 -6.33 3.52 -11.65
N LEU A 53 -6.62 3.21 -10.39
CA LEU A 53 -5.80 3.62 -9.26
C LEU A 53 -5.51 2.44 -8.33
N TRP A 54 -4.30 2.44 -7.78
CA TRP A 54 -3.84 1.52 -6.76
C TRP A 54 -3.58 2.31 -5.47
N ILE A 55 -4.39 2.05 -4.44
CA ILE A 55 -4.24 2.61 -3.10
C ILE A 55 -3.45 1.63 -2.22
N GLY A 56 -2.46 2.11 -1.49
CA GLY A 56 -1.67 1.30 -0.58
C GLY A 56 -0.62 2.07 0.21
N TRP A 57 -0.04 1.41 1.21
CA TRP A 57 1.11 1.95 1.95
C TRP A 57 2.41 1.84 1.13
N PRO A 58 3.21 2.91 1.00
CA PRO A 58 4.45 2.92 0.19
C PRO A 58 5.65 2.18 0.81
N GLY A 59 5.51 1.67 2.03
CA GLY A 59 6.59 0.95 2.72
C GLY A 59 7.47 1.82 3.62
N THR A 60 7.16 3.10 3.78
CA THR A 60 7.84 4.07 4.65
C THR A 60 6.92 4.58 5.75
N VAL A 61 7.48 5.10 6.83
CA VAL A 61 6.69 5.69 7.91
C VAL A 61 6.74 7.21 7.85
N LYS A 62 5.75 7.91 8.43
CA LYS A 62 5.69 9.38 8.44
C LYS A 62 6.97 10.00 9.04
N GLU A 63 7.56 9.32 10.03
CA GLU A 63 8.80 9.68 10.71
C GLU A 63 10.04 9.60 9.80
N ASP A 64 9.96 8.96 8.63
CA ASP A 64 11.04 8.97 7.63
C ASP A 64 11.15 10.33 6.89
N GLU A 65 10.15 11.21 7.04
CA GLU A 65 10.07 12.55 6.41
C GLU A 65 10.33 12.53 4.89
N VAL A 66 9.77 11.53 4.19
CA VAL A 66 9.95 11.35 2.75
C VAL A 66 9.04 12.29 1.96
N GLU A 67 9.59 13.00 0.98
CA GLU A 67 8.79 13.70 -0.02
C GLU A 67 8.16 12.70 -1.01
N LEU A 68 6.95 12.24 -0.70
CA LEU A 68 6.26 11.18 -1.46
C LEU A 68 5.82 11.61 -2.86
N GLU A 69 5.32 12.84 -3.02
CA GLU A 69 4.76 13.32 -4.29
C GLU A 69 5.70 13.13 -5.49
N PRO A 70 6.95 13.63 -5.50
CA PRO A 70 7.83 13.48 -6.67
C PRO A 70 8.17 12.01 -6.96
N LEU A 71 8.34 11.18 -5.93
CA LEU A 71 8.67 9.77 -6.07
C LEU A 71 7.50 8.97 -6.66
N LEU A 72 6.28 9.24 -6.19
CA LEU A 72 5.07 8.57 -6.65
C LEU A 72 4.59 9.09 -8.00
N ALA A 73 4.87 10.35 -8.35
CA ALA A 73 4.61 10.89 -9.69
C ALA A 73 5.44 10.14 -10.73
N SER A 74 6.75 10.01 -10.52
CA SER A 74 7.64 9.23 -11.39
C SER A 74 7.19 7.77 -11.47
N ALA A 75 6.87 7.15 -10.34
CA ALA A 75 6.41 5.76 -10.31
C ALA A 75 5.05 5.55 -11.01
N THR A 76 4.14 6.53 -10.93
CA THR A 76 2.84 6.51 -11.62
C THR A 76 3.02 6.56 -13.13
N GLU A 77 3.93 7.41 -13.62
CA GLU A 77 4.26 7.50 -15.05
C GLU A 77 4.84 6.16 -15.56
N ASP A 78 5.81 5.59 -14.84
CA ASP A 78 6.42 4.30 -15.19
C ASP A 78 5.40 3.14 -15.14
N ALA A 79 4.48 3.18 -14.18
CA ALA A 79 3.49 2.13 -13.98
C ALA A 79 2.35 2.16 -15.01
N GLY A 80 2.00 3.33 -15.55
CA GLY A 80 0.87 3.52 -16.46
C GLY A 80 -0.51 3.53 -15.78
N TYR A 81 -0.55 3.71 -14.45
CA TYR A 81 -1.76 3.84 -13.65
C TYR A 81 -1.45 4.62 -12.36
N THR A 82 -2.47 5.23 -11.75
CA THR A 82 -2.28 6.12 -10.60
C THR A 82 -1.94 5.34 -9.33
N LEU A 83 -0.92 5.78 -8.62
CA LEU A 83 -0.58 5.30 -7.27
C LEU A 83 -1.05 6.32 -6.23
N VAL A 84 -1.76 5.85 -5.21
CA VAL A 84 -2.28 6.70 -4.12
C VAL A 84 -1.75 6.16 -2.79
N PRO A 85 -0.89 6.90 -2.08
CA PRO A 85 -0.31 6.42 -0.84
C PRO A 85 -1.30 6.53 0.32
N VAL A 86 -1.24 5.55 1.23
CA VAL A 86 -1.74 5.68 2.60
C VAL A 86 -0.53 5.72 3.52
N GLU A 87 -0.32 6.85 4.19
CA GLU A 87 0.82 7.06 5.07
C GLU A 87 0.55 6.49 6.46
N LEU A 88 1.50 5.70 6.96
CA LEU A 88 1.46 5.13 8.31
C LEU A 88 2.56 5.77 9.17
N THR A 89 2.30 5.97 10.45
CA THR A 89 3.32 6.19 11.47
C THR A 89 4.09 4.91 11.76
N ALA A 90 5.21 5.01 12.47
CA ALA A 90 5.97 3.86 12.93
C ALA A 90 5.14 2.98 13.89
N GLU A 91 4.32 3.60 14.73
CA GLU A 91 3.41 2.90 15.63
C GLU A 91 2.30 2.17 14.85
N GLU A 92 1.70 2.81 13.85
CA GLU A 92 0.70 2.18 12.97
C GLU A 92 1.31 0.99 12.22
N GLN A 93 2.52 1.12 11.66
CA GLN A 93 3.21 0.00 11.03
C GLN A 93 3.40 -1.17 12.00
N ASP A 94 3.84 -0.90 13.22
CA ASP A 94 4.09 -1.92 14.24
C ASP A 94 2.79 -2.61 14.68
N LYS A 95 1.73 -1.86 15.00
CA LYS A 95 0.50 -2.45 15.57
C LYS A 95 -0.45 -3.01 14.51
N PHE A 96 -0.60 -2.37 13.35
CA PHE A 96 -1.52 -2.83 12.31
C PHE A 96 -0.88 -3.91 11.42
N TYR A 97 0.32 -3.66 10.87
CA TYR A 97 0.94 -4.58 9.92
C TYR A 97 1.75 -5.67 10.62
N LEU A 98 2.69 -5.30 11.49
CA LEU A 98 3.48 -6.31 12.20
C LEU A 98 2.66 -7.00 13.31
N GLY A 99 1.78 -6.27 14.00
CA GLY A 99 0.91 -6.77 15.06
C GLY A 99 -0.31 -7.51 14.50
N PHE A 100 -1.42 -6.82 14.30
CA PHE A 100 -2.70 -7.47 13.98
C PHE A 100 -2.63 -8.37 12.74
N SER A 101 -2.07 -7.87 11.64
CA SER A 101 -2.04 -8.61 10.37
C SER A 101 -1.14 -9.84 10.45
N ASN A 102 0.07 -9.72 11.00
CA ASN A 102 1.07 -10.81 10.97
C ASN A 102 1.11 -11.68 12.24
N GLU A 103 0.71 -11.17 13.40
CA GLU A 103 0.70 -11.93 14.66
C GLU A 103 -0.68 -12.49 15.02
N ILE A 104 -1.75 -12.11 14.31
CA ILE A 104 -3.10 -12.64 14.55
C ILE A 104 -3.69 -13.21 13.25
N ILE A 105 -3.99 -12.37 12.26
CA ILE A 105 -4.73 -12.81 11.07
C ILE A 105 -3.94 -13.84 10.26
N TRP A 106 -2.67 -13.57 9.99
CA TRP A 106 -1.81 -14.49 9.25
C TRP A 106 -1.75 -15.89 9.90
N PRO A 107 -1.28 -16.08 11.15
CA PRO A 107 -1.23 -17.40 11.76
C PRO A 107 -2.61 -18.06 11.90
N LEU A 108 -3.65 -17.29 12.19
CA LEU A 108 -5.02 -17.79 12.29
C LEU A 108 -5.50 -18.40 10.96
N PHE A 109 -5.23 -17.74 9.83
CA PHE A 109 -5.63 -18.20 8.49
C PHE A 109 -4.71 -19.28 7.91
N HIS A 110 -3.65 -19.66 8.61
CA HIS A 110 -2.69 -20.68 8.19
C HIS A 110 -2.66 -21.89 9.15
N ASP A 111 -3.72 -22.10 9.93
CA ASP A 111 -3.82 -23.21 10.90
C ASP A 111 -2.72 -23.21 11.98
N LEU A 112 -2.20 -22.03 12.31
CA LEU A 112 -1.16 -21.81 13.31
C LEU A 112 -1.72 -21.08 14.53
N GLN A 113 -2.91 -21.47 15.01
CA GLN A 113 -3.63 -20.72 16.06
C GLN A 113 -2.82 -20.57 17.36
N SER A 114 -1.95 -21.54 17.68
CA SER A 114 -1.06 -21.48 18.84
C SER A 114 0.02 -20.40 18.75
N PHE A 115 0.28 -19.86 17.56
CA PHE A 115 1.22 -18.76 17.33
C PHE A 115 0.53 -17.39 17.30
N CYS A 116 -0.80 -17.33 17.47
CA CYS A 116 -1.51 -16.07 17.52
C CYS A 116 -1.21 -15.32 18.82
N ARG A 117 -0.83 -14.04 18.70
CA ARG A 117 -0.64 -13.13 19.84
C ARG A 117 -1.77 -12.10 19.86
N PHE A 118 -2.80 -12.38 20.67
CA PHE A 118 -3.94 -11.49 20.85
C PHE A 118 -3.59 -10.33 21.79
N GLU A 119 -3.67 -9.11 21.27
CA GLU A 119 -3.37 -7.86 21.97
C GLU A 119 -4.42 -6.82 21.57
N PRO A 120 -5.24 -6.29 22.50
CA PRO A 120 -6.32 -5.35 22.17
C PRO A 120 -5.84 -4.11 21.41
N SER A 121 -4.65 -3.59 21.74
CA SER A 121 -4.10 -2.41 21.05
C SER A 121 -3.77 -2.66 19.58
N PHE A 122 -3.58 -3.92 19.16
CA PHE A 122 -3.45 -4.28 17.74
C PHE A 122 -4.77 -4.11 17.00
N TRP A 123 -5.89 -4.48 17.64
CA TRP A 123 -7.22 -4.35 17.03
C TRP A 123 -7.62 -2.89 16.84
N GLU A 124 -7.44 -2.07 17.87
CA GLU A 124 -7.75 -0.63 17.82
C GLU A 124 -6.99 0.04 16.65
N CYS A 125 -5.68 -0.18 16.57
CA CYS A 125 -4.88 0.35 15.47
C CYS A 125 -5.27 -0.25 14.11
N TYR A 126 -5.69 -1.52 14.07
CA TYR A 126 -6.16 -2.13 12.84
C TYR A 126 -7.43 -1.47 12.31
N GLU A 127 -8.38 -1.13 13.18
CA GLU A 127 -9.56 -0.35 12.80
C GLU A 127 -9.18 1.05 12.31
N ASP A 128 -8.35 1.79 13.06
CA ASP A 128 -7.91 3.15 12.72
C ASP A 128 -7.22 3.22 11.35
N VAL A 129 -6.32 2.27 11.06
CA VAL A 129 -5.64 2.21 9.76
C VAL A 129 -6.63 1.87 8.64
N ASN A 130 -7.55 0.94 8.84
CA ASN A 130 -8.57 0.64 7.82
C ASN A 130 -9.51 1.83 7.57
N GLU A 131 -9.84 2.63 8.58
CA GLU A 131 -10.55 3.90 8.44
C GLU A 131 -9.75 4.88 7.58
N ALA A 132 -8.43 5.01 7.80
CA ALA A 132 -7.56 5.85 6.98
C ALA A 132 -7.53 5.38 5.50
N PHE A 133 -7.48 4.07 5.26
CA PHE A 133 -7.64 3.52 3.90
C PHE A 133 -9.01 3.86 3.30
N ALA A 134 -10.09 3.77 4.07
CA ALA A 134 -11.44 4.07 3.62
C ALA A 134 -11.63 5.55 3.24
N GLN A 135 -11.00 6.48 3.97
CA GLN A 135 -11.06 7.92 3.69
C GLN A 135 -10.40 8.32 2.37
N VAL A 136 -9.53 7.46 1.81
CA VAL A 136 -8.80 7.71 0.56
C VAL A 136 -9.56 7.20 -0.68
N ILE A 137 -10.57 6.34 -0.50
CA ILE A 137 -11.36 5.68 -1.57
C ILE A 137 -12.50 6.58 -2.08
#